data_AF-A0A068T1H9-F1
#
_entry.id   AF-A0A068T1H9-F1
#
_cell.length_a   1.000
_cell.length_b   1.000
_cell.length_c   1.000
_cell.angle_alpha   90.00
_cell.angle_beta   90.00
_cell.angle_gamma   90.00
#
_symmetry.space_group_name_H-M   'P 1'
#
loop_
_entity.id
_entity.type
_entity.pdbx_description
1 polymer ?
#
loop_
_entity_poly.entity_id
_entity_poly.type
_entity_poly.pdbx_seq_one_letter_code
_entity_poly.pdbx_strand_id
1 'polypeptide(L)'
;MASSAVMTKNEIEAFVAAMIEAGSNIQAIGTIGYVLAEPVNPTDREAYRRIELVSSAFGERNHLKDEIIARLHELGRVVAITEEPDTGRA
;
A
#
# COMPACT_ATOMS: atom_id res chain seq x y z
N MET A 1 12.80 23.05 0.40
CA MET A 1 11.88 22.72 1.50
C MET A 1 10.80 21.83 0.93
N ALA A 2 10.75 20.54 1.27
CA ALA A 2 9.59 19.73 0.95
C ALA A 2 8.50 20.14 1.95
N SER A 3 7.45 20.80 1.48
CA SER A 3 6.22 20.87 2.25
C SER A 3 5.77 19.42 2.42
N SER A 4 5.82 18.89 3.64
CA SER A 4 5.19 17.59 3.92
C SER A 4 3.70 17.85 3.96
N ALA A 5 3.06 17.88 2.79
CA ALA A 5 1.61 17.81 2.72
C ALA A 5 1.17 16.58 3.54
N VAL A 6 0.16 16.77 4.38
CA VAL A 6 -0.48 15.68 5.11
C VAL A 6 -1.64 15.23 4.24
N MET A 7 -1.62 13.97 3.83
CA MET A 7 -2.65 13.38 2.99
C MET A 7 -4.01 13.45 3.71
N THR A 8 -5.10 13.68 2.99
CA THR A 8 -6.45 13.71 3.54
C THR A 8 -7.23 12.44 3.18
N LYS A 9 -8.29 12.14 3.94
CA LYS A 9 -9.17 10.98 3.67
C LYS A 9 -9.73 10.97 2.26
N ASN A 10 -10.04 12.15 1.72
CA ASN A 10 -10.60 12.28 0.37
C ASN A 10 -9.58 11.93 -0.74
N GLU A 11 -8.29 11.90 -0.42
CA GLU A 11 -7.23 11.56 -1.37
C GLU A 11 -6.93 10.06 -1.41
N ILE A 12 -7.51 9.24 -0.52
CA ILE A 12 -7.24 7.79 -0.44
C ILE A 12 -7.56 7.10 -1.76
N GLU A 13 -8.69 7.43 -2.40
CA GLU A 13 -9.05 6.83 -3.68
C GLU A 13 -8.04 7.18 -4.78
N ALA A 14 -7.68 8.47 -4.89
CA ALA A 14 -6.71 8.95 -5.86
C ALA A 14 -5.32 8.34 -5.63
N PHE A 15 -4.91 8.20 -4.36
CA PHE A 15 -3.65 7.59 -3.98
C PHE A 15 -3.58 6.12 -4.39
N VAL A 16 -4.59 5.32 -4.03
CA VAL A 16 -4.61 3.89 -4.37
C VAL A 16 -4.64 3.68 -5.88
N ALA A 17 -5.42 4.47 -6.62
CA ALA A 17 -5.44 4.43 -8.08
C ALA A 17 -4.07 4.76 -8.68
N ALA A 18 -3.45 5.86 -8.26
CA ALA A 18 -2.14 6.28 -8.77
C ALA A 18 -1.04 5.24 -8.47
N MET A 19 -1.09 4.57 -7.31
CA MET A 19 -0.15 3.50 -6.97
C MET A 19 -0.31 2.28 -7.91
N ILE A 20 -1.55 1.90 -8.21
CA ILE A 20 -1.85 0.81 -9.16
C ILE A 20 -1.34 1.18 -10.56
N GLU A 21 -1.63 2.39 -11.03
CA GLU A 21 -1.17 2.90 -12.33
C GLU A 21 0.36 2.98 -12.44
N ALA A 22 1.05 3.30 -11.33
CA ALA A 22 2.51 3.29 -11.26
C ALA A 22 3.12 1.88 -11.40
N GLY A 23 2.30 0.83 -11.20
CA GLY A 23 2.70 -0.56 -11.24
C GLY A 23 2.85 -1.20 -9.85
N SER A 24 2.40 -0.55 -8.78
CA SER A 24 2.46 -1.09 -7.42
C SER A 24 1.49 -2.26 -7.22
N ASN A 25 1.97 -3.28 -6.52
CA ASN A 25 1.18 -4.34 -5.92
C ASN A 25 0.58 -3.91 -4.55
N ILE A 26 0.18 -2.64 -4.41
CA ILE A 26 -0.39 -2.09 -3.17
C ILE A 26 -1.53 -2.98 -2.64
N GLN A 27 -1.33 -3.59 -1.47
CA GLN A 27 -2.27 -4.56 -0.91
C GLN A 27 -2.22 -4.51 0.61
N ALA A 28 -3.36 -4.74 1.25
CA ALA A 28 -3.42 -4.92 2.69
C ALA A 28 -2.84 -6.29 3.07
N ILE A 29 -2.16 -6.34 4.21
CA ILE A 29 -1.72 -7.56 4.87
C ILE A 29 -2.67 -7.74 6.05
N GLY A 30 -3.68 -8.60 5.89
CA GLY A 30 -4.80 -8.70 6.82
C GLY A 30 -5.34 -7.32 7.20
N THR A 31 -5.32 -7.00 8.49
CA THR A 31 -5.67 -5.67 9.03
C THR A 31 -4.48 -4.96 9.69
N ILE A 32 -3.25 -5.49 9.54
CA ILE A 32 -2.08 -5.01 10.31
C ILE A 32 -1.26 -3.97 9.57
N GLY A 33 -1.37 -3.90 8.24
CA GLY A 33 -0.54 -3.03 7.40
C GLY A 33 -0.87 -3.19 5.92
N TYR A 34 -0.06 -2.54 5.08
CA TYR A 34 -0.19 -2.62 3.63
C TYR A 34 1.17 -2.44 2.95
N VAL A 35 1.32 -3.01 1.76
CA VAL A 35 2.51 -2.92 0.92
C VAL A 35 2.44 -1.66 0.05
N LEU A 36 3.60 -1.02 -0.18
CA LEU A 36 3.71 0.19 -1.02
C LEU A 36 4.68 -0.01 -2.18
N ALA A 37 5.91 -0.41 -1.86
CA ALA A 37 7.07 -0.37 -2.75
C ALA A 37 7.40 -1.73 -3.41
N GLU A 38 6.37 -2.50 -3.73
CA GLU A 38 6.51 -3.75 -4.47
C GLU A 38 5.83 -3.61 -5.82
N PRO A 39 6.54 -3.64 -6.95
CA PRO A 39 5.90 -3.66 -8.25
C PRO A 39 5.27 -5.03 -8.52
N VAL A 40 4.18 -5.04 -9.28
CA VAL A 40 3.52 -6.28 -9.72
C VAL A 40 4.49 -7.14 -10.55
N ASN A 41 5.31 -6.51 -11.40
CA ASN A 41 6.41 -7.17 -12.10
C ASN A 41 7.74 -6.86 -11.39
N PRO A 42 8.38 -7.82 -10.71
CA PRO A 42 9.63 -7.59 -9.98
C PRO A 42 10.82 -7.26 -10.91
N THR A 43 10.71 -7.54 -12.21
CA THR A 43 11.73 -7.19 -13.20
C THR A 43 11.58 -5.79 -13.78
N ASP A 44 10.43 -5.12 -13.55
CA ASP A 44 10.21 -3.74 -13.96
C ASP A 44 10.90 -2.77 -13.01
N ARG A 45 12.16 -2.46 -13.32
CA ARG A 45 12.97 -1.51 -12.53
C ARG A 45 12.44 -0.08 -12.58
N GLU A 46 11.70 0.29 -13.62
CA GLU A 46 11.13 1.64 -13.75
C GLU A 46 9.86 1.78 -12.90
N ALA A 47 9.12 0.70 -12.65
CA ALA A 47 7.99 0.71 -11.72
C ALA A 47 8.42 1.15 -10.32
N TYR A 48 9.57 0.70 -9.80
CA TYR A 48 10.08 1.17 -8.51
C TYR A 48 10.23 2.70 -8.46
N ARG A 49 10.73 3.32 -9.53
CA ARG A 49 10.86 4.79 -9.60
C ARG A 49 9.49 5.47 -9.65
N ARG A 50 8.57 4.97 -10.47
CA ARG A 50 7.20 5.52 -10.57
C ARG A 50 6.46 5.43 -9.23
N ILE A 51 6.57 4.29 -8.56
CA ILE A 51 5.96 4.04 -7.24
C ILE A 51 6.50 5.03 -6.20
N GLU A 52 7.81 5.25 -6.16
CA GLU A 52 8.42 6.20 -5.22
C GLU A 52 7.98 7.65 -5.48
N LEU A 53 7.90 8.04 -6.76
CA LEU A 53 7.42 9.36 -7.16
C LEU A 53 5.95 9.57 -6.76
N VAL A 54 5.08 8.60 -7.01
CA VAL A 54 3.66 8.68 -6.59
C VAL A 54 3.57 8.71 -5.07
N SER A 55 4.25 7.81 -4.37
CA SER A 55 4.28 7.76 -2.90
C SER A 55 4.67 9.10 -2.28
N SER A 56 5.66 9.79 -2.87
CA SER A 56 6.15 11.08 -2.40
C SER A 56 5.20 12.25 -2.69
N ALA A 57 4.40 12.16 -3.74
CA ALA A 57 3.49 13.22 -4.17
C ALA A 57 2.26 13.39 -3.25
N PHE A 58 1.81 12.31 -2.60
CA PHE A 58 0.65 12.33 -1.71
C PHE A 58 0.99 12.69 -0.25
N GLY A 59 2.28 12.75 0.11
CA GLY A 59 2.71 13.21 1.42
C GLY A 59 2.55 12.21 2.58
N GLU A 60 2.57 12.72 3.81
CA GLU A 60 2.47 11.91 5.04
C GLU A 60 1.07 11.29 5.14
N ARG A 61 1.01 9.98 5.40
CA ARG A 61 -0.24 9.20 5.39
C ARG A 61 -0.36 8.17 6.51
N ASN A 62 0.56 8.13 7.48
CA ASN A 62 0.48 7.11 8.54
C ASN A 62 -0.77 7.28 9.40
N HIS A 63 -1.24 8.52 9.56
CA HIS A 63 -2.49 8.82 10.25
C HIS A 63 -3.75 8.29 9.54
N LEU A 64 -3.64 7.87 8.27
CA LEU A 64 -4.71 7.26 7.46
C LEU A 64 -4.53 5.75 7.24
N LYS A 65 -3.64 5.12 8.01
CA LYS A 65 -3.30 3.71 7.81
C LYS A 65 -4.53 2.81 7.77
N ASP A 66 -5.44 2.96 8.72
CA ASP A 66 -6.61 2.09 8.87
C ASP A 66 -7.63 2.33 7.75
N GLU A 67 -7.80 3.59 7.32
CA GLU A 67 -8.66 3.93 6.19
C GLU A 67 -8.12 3.42 4.86
N ILE A 68 -6.79 3.45 4.66
CA ILE A 68 -6.15 2.86 3.47
C ILE A 68 -6.34 1.34 3.47
N ILE A 69 -6.16 0.68 4.62
CA ILE A 69 -6.42 -0.76 4.76
C ILE A 69 -7.87 -1.08 4.42
N ALA A 70 -8.83 -0.35 5.01
CA ALA A 70 -10.25 -0.53 4.73
C ALA A 70 -10.55 -0.40 3.24
N ARG A 71 -9.96 0.61 2.57
CA ARG A 71 -10.12 0.78 1.12
C ARG A 71 -9.56 -0.40 0.33
N LEU A 72 -8.40 -0.93 0.70
CA LEU A 72 -7.80 -2.08 0.03
C LEU A 72 -8.64 -3.35 0.22
N HIS A 73 -9.30 -3.51 1.37
CA HIS A 73 -10.29 -4.58 1.59
C HIS A 73 -11.50 -4.45 0.67
N GLU A 74 -12.08 -3.25 0.54
CA GLU A 74 -13.19 -3.00 -0.39
C GLU A 74 -12.83 -3.35 -1.85
N LEU A 75 -11.58 -3.11 -2.23
CA LEU A 75 -11.05 -3.43 -3.56
C LEU A 75 -10.64 -4.91 -3.72
N GLY A 76 -10.75 -5.73 -2.67
CA GLY A 76 -10.28 -7.12 -2.67
C GLY A 76 -8.75 -7.27 -2.77
N ARG A 77 -7.99 -6.19 -2.55
CA ARG A 77 -6.52 -6.16 -2.55
C ARG A 77 -5.99 -6.48 -1.16
N VAL A 78 -6.24 -7.70 -0.69
CA VAL A 78 -5.81 -8.18 0.63
C VAL A 78 -5.18 -9.56 0.56
N VAL A 79 -4.05 -9.72 1.26
CA VAL A 79 -3.46 -11.02 1.56
C VAL A 79 -3.88 -11.42 2.97
N ALA A 80 -4.53 -12.58 3.09
CA ALA A 80 -4.94 -13.12 4.38
C ALA A 80 -3.71 -13.56 5.18
N ILE A 81 -3.73 -13.28 6.49
CA ILE A 81 -2.77 -13.82 7.43
C ILE A 81 -3.41 -15.10 7.98
N THR A 82 -3.15 -16.22 7.33
CA THR A 82 -3.42 -17.51 7.97
C THR A 82 -2.31 -17.74 8.98
N GLU A 83 -2.65 -17.77 10.27
CA GLU A 83 -1.76 -18.38 11.24
C GLU A 83 -1.58 -19.84 10.78
N GLU A 84 -0.38 -20.20 10.32
CA GLU A 84 -0.04 -21.62 10.26
C GLU A 84 -0.17 -22.13 11.70
N PRO A 85 -0.92 -23.20 11.96
CA PRO A 85 -0.99 -23.76 13.30
C PRO A 85 0.44 -24.06 13.72
N ASP A 86 0.86 -23.52 14.87
CA ASP A 86 2.11 -23.87 15.52
C ASP A 86 2.11 -25.38 15.71
N THR A 87 2.66 -26.11 14.74
CA THR A 87 3.04 -27.51 14.93
C THR A 87 4.30 -27.47 15.77
N GLY A 88 4.13 -27.04 17.02
CA GLY A 88 5.09 -27.22 18.09
C GLY A 88 5.41 -28.71 18.12
N ARG A 89 6.53 -29.08 17.51
CA ARG A 89 7.10 -30.41 17.68
C ARG A 89 7.58 -30.47 19.12
N ALA A 90 6.75 -31.11 19.94
CA ALA A 90 7.14 -31.68 21.23
C ALA A 90 8.33 -32.64 21.07
#